data_AF-A0A3B9R5M0-F1
#
_entry.id   AF-A0A3B9R5M0-F1
#
_cell.length_a   1.000
_cell.length_b   1.000
_cell.length_c   1.000
_cell.angle_alpha   90.00
_cell.angle_beta   90.00
_cell.angle_gamma   90.00
#
_symmetry.space_group_name_H-M   'P 1'
#
loop_
_entity.id
_entity.type
_entity.pdbx_description
1 polymer ?
#
loop_
_entity_poly.entity_id
_entity_poly.type
_entity_poly.pdbx_seq_one_letter_code
_entity_poly.pdbx_strand_id
1 'polypeptide(L)' 'SSILLWLPEALRNIVYDFIARNRYKWYGKKDNCMIPSEELKSKFI' A
#
# COMPACT_ATOMS: atom_id res chain seq x y z
N SER A 1 10.92 6.17 -19.04
CA SER A 1 10.54 7.26 -18.12
C SER A 1 9.13 7.05 -17.63
N SER A 2 8.89 7.03 -16.30
CA SER A 2 7.53 6.86 -15.75
C SER A 2 6.68 8.10 -15.99
N ILE A 3 5.56 7.92 -16.69
CA ILE A 3 4.58 8.98 -17.00
C ILE A 3 4.02 9.63 -15.73
N LEU A 4 4.00 8.89 -14.61
CA LEU A 4 3.60 9.41 -13.30
C LEU A 4 4.46 10.59 -12.79
N LEU A 5 5.71 10.71 -13.25
CA LEU A 5 6.61 11.78 -12.81
C LEU A 5 6.30 13.14 -13.47
N TRP A 6 5.61 13.12 -14.62
CA TRP A 6 5.17 14.32 -15.33
C TRP A 6 3.98 15.03 -14.66
N LEU A 7 3.24 14.34 -13.80
CA LEU A 7 2.15 14.94 -13.03
C LEU A 7 2.74 15.86 -11.93
N PRO A 8 2.18 17.07 -11.73
CA PRO A 8 2.58 17.95 -10.64
C PRO A 8 2.50 17.23 -9.29
N GLU A 9 3.45 17.55 -8.40
CA GLU A 9 3.53 16.91 -7.08
C GLU A 9 2.22 17.05 -6.30
N ALA A 10 1.62 18.25 -6.30
CA ALA A 10 0.35 18.51 -5.62
C ALA A 10 -0.77 17.54 -6.04
N LEU A 11 -0.87 17.22 -7.34
CA LEU A 11 -1.89 16.30 -7.84
C LEU A 11 -1.64 14.87 -7.36
N ARG A 12 -0.38 14.43 -7.37
CA ARG A 12 0.00 13.11 -6.87
C ARG A 12 -0.30 12.98 -5.38
N ASN A 13 0.00 14.03 -4.61
CA ASN A 13 -0.26 14.06 -3.17
C ASN A 13 -1.77 13.98 -2.88
N ILE A 14 -2.60 14.74 -3.61
CA ILE A 14 -4.07 14.69 -3.47
C ILE A 14 -4.61 13.28 -3.73
N VAL A 15 -4.18 12.65 -4.84
CA VAL A 15 -4.62 11.29 -5.19
C VAL A 15 -4.15 10.28 -4.15
N TYR A 16 -2.89 10.41 -3.71
CA TYR A 16 -2.32 9.55 -2.67
C TYR A 16 -3.11 9.66 -1.37
N ASP A 17 -3.41 10.87 -0.91
CA ASP A 17 -4.20 11.11 0.31
C ASP A 17 -5.62 10.57 0.20
N PHE A 18 -6.26 10.71 -0.97
CA PHE A 18 -7.59 10.15 -1.20
C PHE A 18 -7.59 8.63 -1.07
N ILE A 19 -6.64 7.95 -1.70
CA ILE A 19 -6.51 6.49 -1.62
C ILE A 19 -6.16 6.08 -0.19
N ALA A 20 -5.19 6.75 0.44
CA ALA A 20 -4.74 6.44 1.79
C ALA A 20 -5.87 6.54 2.82
N ARG A 21 -6.76 7.54 2.70
CA ARG A 21 -7.93 7.69 3.57
C ARG A 21 -8.99 6.61 3.37
N ASN A 22 -9.13 6.06 2.17
CA ASN A 22 -10.17 5.08 1.85
C ASN A 22 -9.67 3.63 1.83
N ARG A 23 -8.35 3.38 1.98
CA ARG A 23 -7.74 2.05 1.84
C ARG A 23 -8.43 0.96 2.66
N TYR A 24 -8.80 1.24 3.91
CA TYR A 24 -9.44 0.25 4.77
C TYR A 24 -10.92 0.03 4.43
N LYS A 25 -11.58 1.03 3.83
CA LYS A 25 -12.95 0.91 3.33
C LYS A 25 -12.99 0.06 2.06
N TRP A 26 -11.99 0.19 1.18
CA TRP A 26 -11.94 -0.53 -0.09
C TRP A 26 -11.39 -1.95 0.05
N TYR A 27 -10.32 -2.11 0.81
CA TYR A 27 -9.58 -3.38 0.90
C TYR A 27 -9.84 -4.15 2.20
N GLY A 28 -10.58 -3.54 3.13
CA GLY A 28 -10.70 -4.05 4.49
C GLY A 28 -9.46 -3.76 5.34
N LYS A 29 -9.59 -3.96 6.65
CA LYS A 29 -8.50 -3.89 7.62
C LYS A 29 -8.29 -5.29 8.19
N LYS A 30 -7.03 -5.70 8.32
CA LYS A 30 -6.68 -6.88 9.13
C LYS A 30 -6.47 -6.41 10.56
N ASP A 31 -7.28 -6.91 11.49
CA ASP A 31 -7.17 -6.55 12.90
C ASP A 31 -6.11 -7.37 13.62
N ASN A 32 -5.71 -8.51 13.06
CA ASN A 32 -4.69 -9.39 13.61
C ASN A 32 -3.51 -9.55 12.64
N CYS A 33 -2.32 -9.67 13.22
CA CYS A 33 -1.10 -9.96 12.48
C CYS A 33 -1.06 -11.45 12.08
N MET A 34 -0.60 -11.74 10.87
CA MET A 34 -0.35 -13.11 10.44
C MET A 34 0.98 -13.58 11.03
N ILE A 35 0.98 -14.75 11.68
CA ILE A 35 2.23 -15.42 12.06
C ILE A 35 2.65 -16.33 10.90
N PRO A 36 3.82 -16.09 10.27
CA PRO A 36 4.26 -16.89 9.14
C PRO A 36 4.59 -18.33 9.60
N SER A 37 4.26 -19.31 8.77
CA SER A 37 4.72 -20.70 8.97
C SER A 37 6.24 -20.80 8.76
N GLU A 38 6.86 -21.87 9.25
CA GLU A 38 8.31 -22.08 9.11
C GLU A 38 8.77 -22.09 7.64
N GLU A 39 7.95 -22.62 6.72
CA GLU A 39 8.21 -22.59 5.28
C GLU A 39 8.13 -21.17 4.68
N LEU A 40 7.28 -20.30 5.23
CA LEU A 40 7.21 -18.90 4.80
C LEU A 40 8.37 -18.10 5.37
N LYS A 41 8.75 -18.34 6.63
CA LYS A 41 9.90 -17.69 7.28
C LYS A 41 11.19 -17.96 6.52
N SER A 42 11.39 -19.18 6.01
CA SER A 42 12.60 -19.52 5.26
C SER A 42 12.75 -18.81 3.90
N LYS A 43 11.70 -18.13 3.41
CA LYS A 43 11.73 -17.32 2.17
C LYS A 43 12.19 -15.88 2.41
N PHE A 44 12.28 -15.42 3.65
CA PHE A 44 12.80 -14.10 3.99
C PHE A 44 14.32 -14.18 4.22
N ILE A 45 15.08 -13.24 3.65
CA ILE A 45 16.55 -13.12 3.75
C ILE A 45 16.92 -12.42 5.05
#